data_AF-Q8TCX0-F1
#
_entry.id   AF-Q8TCX0-F1
#
_cell.length_a   1.000
_cell.length_b   1.000
_cell.length_c   1.000
_cell.angle_alpha   90.00
_cell.angle_beta   90.00
_cell.angle_gamma   90.00
#
_symmetry.space_group_name_H-M   'P 1'
#
loop_
_entity.id
_entity.type
_entity.pdbx_description
1 polymer ?
#
loop_
_entity_poly.entity_id
_entity_poly.type
_entity_poly.pdbx_seq_one_letter_code
_entity_poly.pdbx_strand_id
1 'polypeptide(L)' 'MAKGQSLQDPFLNALRRERVPVSIYLVNGIKLQGPIESFDQFVILLKN' A
#
# COMPACT_ATOMS: atom_id res chain seq x y z
N MET A 1 -19.02 -0.14 19.90
CA MET A 1 -18.35 -1.29 19.25
C MET A 1 -16.97 -0.84 18.82
N ALA A 2 -15.90 -1.38 19.41
CA ALA A 2 -14.56 -1.09 18.90
C ALA A 2 -14.46 -1.74 17.51
N LYS A 3 -14.64 -0.94 16.45
CA LYS A 3 -14.19 -1.34 15.11
C LYS A 3 -12.71 -1.70 15.31
N GLY A 4 -12.38 -2.99 15.18
CA GLY A 4 -11.00 -3.46 15.27
C GLY A 4 -10.13 -2.53 14.43
N GLN A 5 -9.03 -2.05 15.02
CA GLN A 5 -8.16 -1.09 14.33
C GLN A 5 -7.86 -1.60 12.93
N SER A 6 -8.19 -0.80 11.91
CA SER A 6 -7.92 -1.13 10.52
C SER A 6 -6.42 -1.37 10.37
N LEU A 7 -6.03 -2.56 9.88
CA LEU A 7 -4.63 -2.91 9.63
C LEU A 7 -4.07 -2.20 8.39
N GLN A 8 -4.94 -1.70 7.52
CA GLN A 8 -4.57 -1.14 6.22
C GLN A 8 -3.69 0.10 6.36
N ASP A 9 -4.15 1.13 7.06
CA ASP A 9 -3.44 2.41 7.15
C ASP A 9 -2.09 2.28 7.87
N PRO A 10 -1.98 1.56 9.02
CA PRO A 10 -0.69 1.33 9.66
C PRO A 10 0.28 0.56 8.77
N PHE A 11 -0.20 -0.47 8.07
CA PHE A 11 0.63 -1.30 7.18
C PHE A 11 1.15 -0.50 5.98
N LEU A 12 0.26 0.20 5.25
CA LEU A 12 0.64 1.03 4.10
C LEU A 12 1.55 2.19 4.52
N ASN A 13 1.32 2.77 5.71
CA ASN A 13 2.20 3.82 6.23
C ASN A 13 3.59 3.32 6.59
N ALA A 14 3.73 2.12 7.15
CA ALA A 14 5.04 1.53 7.43
C ALA A 14 5.85 1.38 6.13
N LEU A 15 5.23 0.77 5.11
CA LEU A 15 5.84 0.57 3.79
C LEU A 15 6.25 1.89 3.12
N ARG A 16 5.38 2.91 3.17
CA ARG A 16 5.65 4.25 2.64
C ARG A 16 6.81 4.94 3.37
N ARG A 17 6.81 4.93 4.70
CA ARG A 17 7.82 5.63 5.53
C ARG A 17 9.21 5.03 5.34
N GLU A 18 9.29 3.71 5.27
CA GLU A 18 10.55 2.97 5.09
C GLU A 18 10.95 2.81 3.63
N ARG A 19 10.12 3.30 2.68
CA ARG A 19 10.31 3.15 1.23
C ARG A 19 10.58 1.70 0.82
N VAL A 20 9.85 0.77 1.44
CA VAL A 20 9.99 -0.67 1.18
C VAL A 20 9.63 -0.94 -0.28
N PRO A 21 10.49 -1.62 -1.07
CA PRO A 21 10.12 -2.08 -2.40
C PRO A 21 8.98 -3.11 -2.29
N VAL A 22 7.81 -2.80 -2.85
CA VAL A 22 6.65 -3.70 -2.82
C VAL A 22 6.39 -4.34 -4.17
N SER A 23 5.70 -5.48 -4.16
CA SER A 23 5.07 -6.06 -5.35
C SER A 23 3.55 -6.03 -5.17
N ILE A 24 2.84 -5.29 -6.03
CA ILE A 24 1.38 -5.18 -6.01
C ILE A 24 0.83 -6.03 -7.15
N TYR A 25 -0.05 -6.97 -6.81
CA TYR A 25 -0.73 -7.83 -7.78
C TYR A 25 -2.14 -7.29 -8.04
N LEU A 26 -2.41 -6.94 -9.29
CA LEU A 26 -3.75 -6.55 -9.72
C LEU A 26 -4.62 -7.79 -9.90
N VAL A 27 -5.94 -7.62 -9.83
CA VAL A 27 -6.90 -8.74 -9.96
C VAL A 27 -6.83 -9.49 -11.29
N ASN A 28 -6.30 -8.84 -12.34
CA ASN A 28 -6.06 -9.46 -13.64
C ASN A 28 -4.71 -10.19 -13.74
N GLY A 29 -3.94 -10.27 -12.65
CA GLY A 29 -2.66 -10.96 -12.56
C GLY A 29 -1.43 -10.10 -12.91
N ILE A 30 -1.60 -8.85 -13.35
CA ILE A 30 -0.46 -7.94 -13.60
C ILE A 30 0.26 -7.64 -12.27
N LYS A 31 1.59 -7.74 -12.29
CA LYS A 31 2.47 -7.38 -11.17
C LYS A 31 3.07 -5.99 -11.40
N LEU A 32 2.86 -5.08 -10.46
CA LEU A 32 3.54 -3.79 -10.36
C LEU A 32 4.61 -3.86 -9.28
N GLN A 33 5.71 -3.13 -9.45
CA GLN A 33 6.81 -3.10 -8.49
C GLN A 33 7.29 -1.66 -8.27
N GLY A 34 7.63 -1.33 -7.03
CA GLY A 34 8.12 0.00 -6.66
C GLY A 34 7.85 0.32 -5.19
N PRO A 35 8.42 1.40 -4.62
CA PRO A 35 8.00 1.90 -3.31
C PRO A 35 6.67 2.66 -3.39
N ILE A 36 5.92 2.64 -2.28
CA ILE A 36 4.72 3.47 -2.12
C ILE A 36 5.12 4.92 -1.85
N GLU A 37 4.66 5.86 -2.67
CA GLU A 37 4.90 7.30 -2.48
C GLU A 37 3.82 7.93 -1.59
N SER A 38 2.54 7.65 -1.88
CA SER A 38 1.38 8.09 -1.09
C SER A 38 0.18 7.17 -1.29
N PHE A 39 -0.85 7.30 -0.45
CA PHE A 39 -2.12 6.58 -0.62
C PHE A 39 -3.26 7.33 0.07
N ASP A 40 -4.49 7.01 -0.33
CA ASP A 40 -5.72 7.38 0.37
C ASP A 40 -6.62 6.15 0.55
N GLN A 41 -7.91 6.36 0.85
CA GLN A 41 -8.87 5.27 1.07
C GLN A 41 -9.10 4.37 -0.17
N PHE A 42 -8.84 4.87 -1.38
CA PHE A 42 -9.20 4.22 -2.64
C PHE A 42 -7.99 3.90 -3.52
N VAL A 43 -6.92 4.69 -3.47
CA VAL A 43 -5.79 4.56 -4.40
C VAL A 43 -4.42 4.58 -3.71
N ILE A 44 -3.44 3.98 -4.40
CA ILE A 44 -2.03 3.96 -4.02
C ILE A 44 -1.23 4.59 -5.17
N LEU A 45 -0.39 5.58 -4.86
CA LEU A 45 0.61 6.11 -5.77
C LEU A 45 1.89 5.28 -5.62
N LEU A 46 2.21 4.51 -6.65
CA LEU A 46 3.40 3.68 -6.74
C LEU A 46 4.46 4.40 -7.59
N LYS A 47 5.68 4.53 -7.06
CA LYS A 47 6.78 5.18 -7.77
C LYS A 47 7.68 4.15 -8.46
N ASN A 48 8.08 4.45 -9.70
CA ASN A 48 9.17 3.76 -10.41
C ASN A 48 10.48 4.53 -10.25
#